data_AF-A0AAP1RFL0-F1
#
_entry.id   AF-A0AAP1RFL0-F1
#
_cell.length_a   1.000
_cell.length_b   1.000
_cell.length_c   1.000
_cell.angle_alpha   90.00
_cell.angle_beta   90.00
_cell.angle_gamma   90.00
#
_symmetry.space_group_name_H-M   'P 1'
#
loop_
_entity.id
_entity.type
_entity.pdbx_description
1 polymer ?
#
loop_
_entity_poly.entity_id
_entity_poly.type
_entity_poly.pdbx_seq_one_letter_code
_entity_poly.pdbx_strand_id
1 'polypeptide(L)'
;MIKLKFLGVLAIGLLAASCGNDNDDIVIENLEKSTLSVSLEGLENLGENFKYEGWVIVNGKPVSTGLFTVDDSGVASKTDFTVLATNLNAATKFVVSIEPLIDKDAGPSDTKILSGNFSGNSAIVNSTIVADFSTAAGTYILATPTDGGSNTDELSGVWFLDNSSGGVKPGLILPKLSAGWKYEGWAVINGVAVSTGTFTDASKADDNAGTSPFKGDAGNGPGYPGEDYMQNAPAGLTFPLDLRGTTLVITAEPYPDNALTPFTLKPLAHIVPATASDHTAIKMGDGPVQQLTGMVTRR
;
A
#
# COMPACT_ATOMS: atom_id res chain seq x y z
N MET A 1 12.87 -1.25 57.53
CA MET A 1 13.04 0.18 57.85
C MET A 1 14.15 0.74 56.98
N ILE A 2 13.81 1.63 56.04
CA ILE A 2 14.55 2.81 55.60
C ILE A 2 13.56 3.56 54.70
N LYS A 3 13.19 4.77 55.13
CA LYS A 3 12.34 5.71 54.38
C LYS A 3 13.21 6.39 53.33
N LEU A 4 12.74 6.50 52.09
CA LEU A 4 13.27 7.51 51.17
C LEU A 4 12.12 8.35 50.62
N LYS A 5 12.27 9.66 50.82
CA LYS A 5 11.31 10.72 50.56
C LYS A 5 11.38 11.09 49.08
N PHE A 6 10.24 11.19 48.40
CA PHE A 6 10.16 11.97 47.17
C PHE A 6 9.50 13.31 47.45
N LEU A 7 10.25 14.34 47.05
CA LEU A 7 10.04 15.75 47.27
C LEU A 7 8.99 16.24 46.26
N GLY A 8 7.89 16.81 46.77
CA GLY A 8 6.91 17.51 45.96
C GLY A 8 7.45 18.84 45.46
N VAL A 9 7.17 19.17 44.19
CA VAL A 9 7.27 20.53 43.67
C VAL A 9 5.85 20.94 43.31
N LEU A 10 5.23 21.68 44.23
CA LEU A 10 3.98 22.40 44.04
C LEU A 10 4.34 23.76 43.42
N ALA A 11 4.15 23.91 42.11
CA ALA A 11 4.27 25.21 41.45
C ALA A 11 2.93 25.93 41.53
N ILE A 12 2.86 26.88 42.46
CA ILE A 12 1.78 27.86 42.62
C ILE A 12 1.94 28.91 41.51
N GLY A 13 0.97 28.98 40.61
CA GLY A 13 0.86 30.00 39.55
C GLY A 13 -0.34 30.92 39.82
N LEU A 14 -0.03 32.20 39.99
CA LEU A 14 -0.84 33.32 40.48
C LEU A 14 -2.29 33.42 39.94
N LEU A 15 -3.24 33.56 40.86
CA LEU A 15 -4.55 34.18 40.62
C LEU A 15 -4.38 35.71 40.73
N ALA A 16 -4.44 36.41 39.60
CA ALA A 16 -4.65 37.85 39.58
C ALA A 16 -6.15 38.12 39.50
N ALA A 17 -6.76 38.47 40.63
CA ALA A 17 -8.10 39.06 40.67
C ALA A 17 -7.97 40.55 40.32
N SER A 18 -8.39 40.91 39.10
CA SER A 18 -8.64 42.30 38.72
C SER A 18 -10.16 42.49 38.65
N CYS A 19 -10.73 43.07 39.70
CA CYS A 19 -12.08 43.62 39.62
C CYS A 19 -12.01 45.01 39.00
N GLY A 20 -12.35 45.09 37.71
CA GLY A 20 -12.70 46.30 37.00
C GLY A 20 -13.94 46.02 36.17
N ASN A 21 -15.05 46.61 36.56
CA ASN A 21 -16.36 46.51 35.92
C ASN A 21 -16.28 46.74 34.39
N ASP A 22 -16.62 45.73 33.58
CA ASP A 22 -17.80 45.70 32.69
C ASP A 22 -17.63 44.59 31.64
N ASN A 23 -18.49 43.56 31.72
CA ASN A 23 -18.70 42.48 30.75
C ASN A 23 -17.44 41.77 30.20
N ASP A 24 -16.73 41.06 31.08
CA ASP A 24 -15.94 39.90 30.63
C ASP A 24 -16.90 38.73 30.40
N ASP A 25 -17.59 38.75 29.26
CA ASP A 25 -18.04 37.49 28.67
C ASP A 25 -16.77 36.63 28.53
N ILE A 26 -16.77 35.46 29.15
CA ILE A 26 -15.83 34.41 28.80
C ILE A 26 -16.04 34.20 27.30
N VAL A 27 -15.09 34.66 26.48
CA VAL A 27 -15.06 34.33 25.06
C VAL A 27 -14.77 32.84 24.99
N ILE A 28 -15.83 32.04 25.09
CA ILE A 28 -15.84 30.70 24.55
C ILE A 28 -15.73 30.94 23.05
N GLU A 29 -14.53 30.82 22.49
CA GLU A 29 -14.40 30.74 21.04
C GLU A 29 -15.28 29.58 20.59
N ASN A 30 -16.48 29.89 20.10
CA ASN A 30 -17.30 28.94 19.38
C ASN A 30 -16.51 28.61 18.11
N LEU A 31 -15.76 27.52 18.20
CA LEU A 31 -14.97 27.02 17.10
C LEU A 31 -15.92 26.51 16.01
N GLU A 32 -16.21 27.40 15.05
CA GLU A 32 -17.03 27.09 13.89
C GLU A 32 -16.54 25.82 13.19
N LYS A 33 -17.48 24.92 12.91
CA LYS A 33 -17.23 23.64 12.25
C LYS A 33 -17.84 23.67 10.85
N SER A 34 -17.16 23.02 9.92
CA SER A 34 -17.62 22.81 8.54
C SER A 34 -17.47 21.33 8.19
N THR A 35 -18.21 20.90 7.17
CA THR A 35 -18.23 19.49 6.76
C THR A 35 -17.30 19.27 5.59
N LEU A 36 -16.45 18.24 5.71
CA LEU A 36 -15.69 17.69 4.60
C LEU A 36 -16.35 16.39 4.16
N SER A 37 -16.92 16.40 2.95
CA SER A 37 -17.47 15.21 2.31
C SER A 37 -16.39 14.53 1.45
N VAL A 38 -16.28 13.22 1.56
CA VAL A 38 -15.25 12.38 0.94
C VAL A 38 -15.94 11.25 0.19
N SER A 39 -15.69 11.13 -1.12
CA SER A 39 -16.18 10.06 -2.00
C SER A 39 -14.96 9.43 -2.67
N LEU A 40 -14.54 8.26 -2.18
CA LEU A 40 -13.35 7.54 -2.65
C LEU A 40 -13.77 6.20 -3.22
N GLU A 41 -13.11 5.78 -4.30
CA GLU A 41 -13.42 4.53 -4.98
C GLU A 41 -12.19 3.61 -4.98
N GLY A 42 -12.43 2.30 -4.94
CA GLY A 42 -11.40 1.26 -5.10
C GLY A 42 -10.49 1.05 -3.89
N LEU A 43 -10.76 1.70 -2.75
CA LEU A 43 -10.13 1.36 -1.47
C LEU A 43 -10.64 -0.01 -1.00
N GLU A 44 -9.75 -0.82 -0.43
CA GLU A 44 -10.10 -2.14 0.10
C GLU A 44 -10.21 -2.15 1.63
N ASN A 45 -10.74 -3.24 2.16
CA ASN A 45 -10.74 -3.51 3.59
C ASN A 45 -9.32 -3.85 4.08
N LEU A 46 -8.78 -3.01 4.96
CA LEU A 46 -7.43 -3.17 5.53
C LEU A 46 -7.36 -4.16 6.70
N GLY A 47 -8.49 -4.76 7.07
CA GLY A 47 -8.60 -5.66 8.21
C GLY A 47 -8.57 -4.92 9.55
N GLU A 48 -8.24 -5.66 10.61
CA GLU A 48 -8.36 -5.17 11.99
C GLU A 48 -7.18 -4.29 12.44
N ASN A 49 -6.01 -4.44 11.81
CA ASN A 49 -4.76 -3.82 12.28
C ASN A 49 -4.51 -2.44 11.69
N PHE A 50 -5.26 -2.01 10.68
CA PHE A 50 -5.04 -0.76 9.97
C PHE A 50 -6.36 -0.04 9.67
N LYS A 51 -6.28 1.27 9.49
CA LYS A 51 -7.40 2.16 9.13
C LYS A 51 -6.95 3.19 8.12
N TYR A 52 -7.90 3.81 7.44
CA TYR A 52 -7.62 5.00 6.66
C TYR A 52 -7.76 6.24 7.53
N GLU A 53 -6.90 7.23 7.31
CA GLU A 53 -7.03 8.56 7.90
C GLU A 53 -7.00 9.64 6.82
N GLY A 54 -7.96 10.57 6.90
CA GLY A 54 -7.97 11.76 6.05
C GLY A 54 -7.21 12.92 6.68
N TRP A 55 -6.51 13.70 5.86
CA TRP A 55 -5.72 14.84 6.29
C TRP A 55 -5.95 16.03 5.36
N VAL A 56 -6.22 17.20 5.95
CA VAL A 56 -6.15 18.47 5.22
C VAL A 56 -4.81 19.14 5.50
N ILE A 57 -4.17 19.67 4.46
CA ILE A 57 -2.87 20.34 4.58
C ILE A 57 -3.06 21.85 4.77
N VAL A 58 -2.85 22.32 5.99
CA VAL A 58 -3.03 23.72 6.41
C VAL A 58 -1.66 24.33 6.67
N ASN A 59 -1.30 25.39 5.95
CA ASN A 59 0.01 26.04 6.06
C ASN A 59 1.18 25.05 5.97
N GLY A 60 1.06 24.06 5.08
CA GLY A 60 2.06 23.00 4.87
C GLY A 60 2.07 21.89 5.93
N LYS A 61 1.19 21.93 6.95
CA LYS A 61 1.12 20.92 8.00
C LYS A 61 -0.16 20.06 7.87
N PRO A 62 -0.06 18.74 8.09
CA PRO A 62 -1.24 17.88 8.09
C PRO A 62 -2.10 18.14 9.32
N VAL A 63 -3.41 18.18 9.12
CA VAL A 63 -4.43 18.22 10.18
C VAL A 63 -5.41 17.09 9.90
N SER A 64 -5.54 16.16 10.86
CA SER A 64 -6.45 15.04 10.74
C SER A 64 -7.89 15.50 10.57
N THR A 65 -8.62 14.83 9.68
CA THR A 65 -10.07 14.94 9.53
C THR A 65 -10.82 13.78 10.19
N GLY A 66 -10.08 12.76 10.65
CA GLY A 66 -10.60 11.58 11.31
C GLY A 66 -10.36 10.28 10.54
N LEU A 67 -10.50 9.18 11.28
CA LEU A 67 -10.33 7.81 10.81
C LEU A 67 -11.61 7.27 10.17
N PHE A 68 -11.45 6.36 9.21
CA PHE A 68 -12.51 5.53 8.67
C PHE A 68 -11.96 4.15 8.24
N THR A 69 -12.88 3.23 8.00
CA THR A 69 -12.63 1.89 7.49
C THR A 69 -13.42 1.68 6.22
N VAL A 70 -13.05 0.69 5.43
CA VAL A 70 -13.79 0.23 4.25
C VAL A 70 -14.11 -1.25 4.47
N ASP A 71 -15.33 -1.67 4.15
CA ASP A 71 -15.72 -3.08 4.23
C ASP A 71 -15.38 -3.86 2.96
N ASP A 72 -15.64 -5.17 2.95
CA ASP A 72 -15.36 -6.06 1.81
C ASP A 72 -16.17 -5.70 0.55
N SER A 73 -17.22 -4.87 0.68
CA SER A 73 -18.00 -4.35 -0.45
C SER A 73 -17.50 -3.00 -0.96
N GLY A 74 -16.39 -2.48 -0.41
CA GLY A 74 -15.83 -1.19 -0.78
C GLY A 74 -16.57 0.00 -0.15
N VAL A 75 -17.41 -0.21 0.86
CA VAL A 75 -18.20 0.85 1.50
C VAL A 75 -17.43 1.44 2.67
N ALA A 76 -17.19 2.76 2.61
CA ALA A 76 -16.57 3.49 3.72
C ALA A 76 -17.52 3.62 4.92
N SER A 77 -17.01 3.40 6.13
CA SER A 77 -17.78 3.54 7.37
C SER A 77 -18.16 4.99 7.70
N LYS A 78 -17.50 5.96 7.06
CA LYS A 78 -17.78 7.38 7.18
C LYS A 78 -17.34 8.14 5.93
N THR A 79 -18.20 9.02 5.43
CA THR A 79 -17.95 9.86 4.26
C THR A 79 -18.04 11.36 4.55
N ASP A 80 -18.62 11.76 5.67
CA ASP A 80 -18.71 13.16 6.10
C ASP A 80 -17.93 13.38 7.41
N PHE A 81 -17.01 14.32 7.41
CA PHE A 81 -16.13 14.62 8.54
C PHE A 81 -16.30 16.06 9.01
N THR A 82 -16.35 16.27 10.32
CA THR A 82 -16.48 17.60 10.92
C THR A 82 -15.10 18.17 11.22
N VAL A 83 -14.75 19.28 10.56
CA VAL A 83 -13.43 19.93 10.66
C VAL A 83 -13.62 21.37 11.15
N LEU A 84 -12.61 21.96 11.78
CA LEU A 84 -12.61 23.40 12.05
C LEU A 84 -12.72 24.19 10.73
N ALA A 85 -13.69 25.11 10.64
CA ALA A 85 -13.94 25.87 9.43
C ALA A 85 -12.70 26.69 9.00
N THR A 86 -11.94 27.22 9.97
CA THR A 86 -10.69 27.93 9.71
C THR A 86 -9.63 27.04 9.07
N ASN A 87 -9.45 25.81 9.57
CA ASN A 87 -8.53 24.83 8.97
C ASN A 87 -9.00 24.42 7.58
N LEU A 88 -10.29 24.13 7.42
CA LEU A 88 -10.81 23.66 6.15
C LEU A 88 -10.74 24.74 5.06
N ASN A 89 -11.00 26.01 5.40
CA ASN A 89 -10.84 27.14 4.48
C ASN A 89 -9.38 27.37 4.09
N ALA A 90 -8.45 27.26 5.04
CA ALA A 90 -7.02 27.46 4.80
C ALA A 90 -6.31 26.24 4.18
N ALA A 91 -6.98 25.09 4.09
CA ALA A 91 -6.39 23.89 3.53
C ALA A 91 -6.04 24.09 2.04
N THR A 92 -4.95 23.48 1.61
CA THR A 92 -4.46 23.56 0.21
C THR A 92 -4.55 22.21 -0.51
N LYS A 93 -4.52 21.11 0.25
CA LYS A 93 -4.48 19.74 -0.24
C LYS A 93 -5.25 18.82 0.71
N PHE A 94 -5.79 17.73 0.18
CA PHE A 94 -6.26 16.59 0.95
C PHE A 94 -5.36 15.38 0.68
N VAL A 95 -5.12 14.57 1.71
CA VAL A 95 -4.31 13.35 1.66
C VAL A 95 -5.04 12.25 2.44
N VAL A 96 -4.96 11.01 1.97
CA VAL A 96 -5.34 9.82 2.71
C VAL A 96 -4.10 8.98 2.97
N SER A 97 -3.94 8.50 4.19
CA SER A 97 -2.92 7.52 4.58
C SER A 97 -3.55 6.26 5.18
N ILE A 98 -2.75 5.19 5.19
CA ILE A 98 -3.03 3.94 5.89
C ILE A 98 -2.29 4.00 7.23
N GLU A 99 -3.04 3.98 8.32
CA GLU A 99 -2.53 4.14 9.69
C GLU A 99 -2.69 2.84 10.48
N PRO A 100 -1.73 2.48 11.35
CA PRO A 100 -1.93 1.37 12.28
C PRO A 100 -3.08 1.66 13.25
N LEU A 101 -3.81 0.62 13.66
CA LEU A 101 -4.93 0.76 14.60
C LEU A 101 -4.50 1.43 15.91
N ILE A 102 -3.29 1.10 16.37
CA ILE A 102 -2.66 1.71 17.54
C ILE A 102 -1.55 2.63 17.04
N ASP A 103 -1.92 3.86 16.73
CA ASP A 103 -1.00 4.90 16.34
C ASP A 103 -0.66 5.83 17.52
N LYS A 104 0.63 6.13 17.68
CA LYS A 104 1.14 7.08 18.69
C LYS A 104 1.66 8.36 18.06
N ASP A 105 1.87 8.36 16.74
CA ASP A 105 2.31 9.52 16.00
C ASP A 105 1.10 10.37 15.63
N ALA A 106 1.24 11.69 15.77
CA ALA A 106 0.15 12.63 15.50
C ALA A 106 0.07 13.07 14.03
N GLY A 107 1.00 12.58 13.20
CA GLY A 107 1.09 12.89 11.78
C GLY A 107 0.85 11.65 10.93
N PRO A 108 0.61 11.81 9.62
CA PRO A 108 0.33 10.69 8.75
C PRO A 108 1.53 9.75 8.65
N SER A 109 1.28 8.43 8.65
CA SER A 109 2.27 7.43 8.27
C SER A 109 2.86 7.73 6.90
N ASP A 110 3.99 7.11 6.59
CA ASP A 110 4.59 7.20 5.27
C ASP A 110 3.67 6.64 4.16
N THR A 111 2.79 5.70 4.49
CA THR A 111 1.91 4.97 3.57
C THR A 111 0.70 5.81 3.14
N LYS A 112 0.97 6.82 2.31
CA LYS A 112 -0.06 7.69 1.71
C LYS A 112 -0.57 7.05 0.41
N ILE A 113 -1.89 7.01 0.24
CA ILE A 113 -2.54 6.32 -0.89
C ILE A 113 -3.27 7.24 -1.86
N LEU A 114 -3.88 8.32 -1.38
CA LEU A 114 -4.61 9.27 -2.22
C LEU A 114 -4.20 10.70 -1.87
N SER A 115 -4.09 11.57 -2.87
CA SER A 115 -3.96 13.00 -2.61
C SER A 115 -4.49 13.87 -3.74
N GLY A 116 -4.82 15.11 -3.42
CA GLY A 116 -5.29 16.09 -4.40
C GLY A 116 -5.28 17.51 -3.85
N ASN A 117 -4.93 18.47 -4.70
CA ASN A 117 -5.00 19.89 -4.35
C ASN A 117 -6.44 20.38 -4.45
N PHE A 118 -6.85 21.27 -3.54
CA PHE A 118 -8.15 21.91 -3.65
C PHE A 118 -8.15 22.99 -4.72
N SER A 119 -9.22 23.03 -5.50
CA SER A 119 -9.58 24.09 -6.42
C SER A 119 -10.98 24.57 -6.04
N GLY A 120 -11.05 25.75 -5.41
CA GLY A 120 -12.28 26.19 -4.72
C GLY A 120 -12.64 25.24 -3.58
N ASN A 121 -13.87 24.73 -3.59
CA ASN A 121 -14.39 23.85 -2.54
C ASN A 121 -14.11 22.37 -2.77
N SER A 122 -13.51 21.97 -3.90
CA SER A 122 -13.35 20.56 -4.25
C SER A 122 -11.90 20.20 -4.56
N ALA A 123 -11.53 18.94 -4.30
CA ALA A 123 -10.28 18.33 -4.72
C ALA A 123 -10.60 17.00 -5.42
N ILE A 124 -10.05 16.80 -6.61
CA ILE A 124 -9.96 15.47 -7.23
C ILE A 124 -8.71 14.83 -6.65
N VAL A 125 -8.87 13.65 -6.06
CA VAL A 125 -7.78 12.91 -5.44
C VAL A 125 -7.48 11.65 -6.23
N ASN A 126 -6.21 11.25 -6.28
CA ASN A 126 -5.81 10.00 -6.93
C ASN A 126 -4.57 9.40 -6.27
N SER A 127 -4.21 8.19 -6.72
CA SER A 127 -3.07 7.44 -6.19
C SER A 127 -1.72 7.74 -6.84
N THR A 128 -1.57 8.83 -7.62
CA THR A 128 -0.25 9.18 -8.17
C THR A 128 0.76 9.58 -7.08
N ILE A 129 0.30 9.79 -5.85
CA ILE A 129 1.17 9.95 -4.68
C ILE A 129 1.97 8.68 -4.36
N VAL A 130 1.44 7.50 -4.72
CA VAL A 130 2.13 6.20 -4.60
C VAL A 130 3.17 6.09 -5.72
N ALA A 131 2.70 6.16 -6.97
CA ALA A 131 3.49 6.27 -8.19
C ALA A 131 2.57 6.51 -9.41
N ASP A 132 3.16 6.89 -10.55
CA ASP A 132 2.49 6.89 -11.86
C ASP A 132 2.82 5.61 -12.63
N PHE A 133 1.83 4.72 -12.77
CA PHE A 133 1.97 3.42 -13.42
C PHE A 133 1.69 3.44 -14.93
N SER A 134 1.47 4.61 -15.54
CA SER A 134 1.15 4.71 -16.98
C SER A 134 2.23 4.18 -17.92
N THR A 135 3.46 4.02 -17.44
CA THR A 135 4.57 3.41 -18.20
C THR A 135 5.00 2.05 -17.65
N ALA A 136 4.21 1.45 -16.75
CA ALA A 136 4.52 0.13 -16.21
C ALA A 136 4.51 -0.91 -17.33
N ALA A 137 5.50 -1.79 -17.36
CA ALA A 137 5.54 -2.91 -18.30
C ALA A 137 6.19 -4.12 -17.64
N GLY A 138 5.75 -5.31 -18.04
CA GLY A 138 6.26 -6.57 -17.52
C GLY A 138 6.55 -7.58 -18.60
N THR A 139 7.60 -8.36 -18.39
CA THR A 139 7.99 -9.55 -19.13
C THR A 139 8.44 -10.58 -18.11
N TYR A 140 8.05 -11.83 -18.34
CA TYR A 140 8.45 -12.96 -17.50
C TYR A 140 8.79 -14.18 -18.35
N ILE A 141 9.43 -15.16 -17.74
CA ILE A 141 9.57 -16.52 -18.26
C ILE A 141 8.98 -17.51 -17.26
N LEU A 142 8.64 -18.70 -17.73
CA LEU A 142 8.45 -19.86 -16.86
C LEU A 142 9.77 -20.62 -16.80
N ALA A 143 10.29 -20.88 -15.60
CA ALA A 143 11.49 -21.67 -15.34
C ALA A 143 11.57 -22.05 -13.86
N THR A 144 12.33 -23.10 -13.52
CA THR A 144 12.59 -23.57 -12.15
C THR A 144 14.09 -23.67 -11.81
N PRO A 145 14.85 -22.56 -11.88
CA PRO A 145 16.30 -22.53 -11.64
C PRO A 145 16.76 -23.04 -10.26
N THR A 146 15.86 -23.21 -9.29
CA THR A 146 16.16 -23.74 -7.95
C THR A 146 15.91 -25.24 -7.80
N ASP A 147 15.50 -25.94 -8.86
CA ASP A 147 15.17 -27.38 -8.86
C ASP A 147 16.40 -28.32 -8.92
N GLY A 148 17.62 -27.77 -9.02
CA GLY A 148 18.86 -28.55 -9.15
C GLY A 148 19.20 -28.99 -10.58
N GLY A 149 18.53 -28.42 -11.59
CA GLY A 149 18.75 -28.69 -13.02
C GLY A 149 17.98 -29.90 -13.54
N SER A 150 16.81 -30.19 -12.95
CA SER A 150 15.99 -31.35 -13.32
C SER A 150 15.34 -31.18 -14.71
N ASN A 151 15.14 -29.95 -15.19
CA ASN A 151 14.49 -29.62 -16.46
C ASN A 151 13.09 -30.26 -16.63
N THR A 152 12.49 -30.76 -15.54
CA THR A 152 11.21 -31.49 -15.56
C THR A 152 10.03 -30.63 -15.14
N ASP A 153 10.28 -29.58 -14.37
CA ASP A 153 9.25 -28.83 -13.65
C ASP A 153 9.25 -27.34 -14.03
N GLU A 154 9.84 -26.98 -15.16
CA GLU A 154 10.09 -25.60 -15.60
C GLU A 154 8.83 -24.73 -15.74
N LEU A 155 7.65 -25.33 -15.80
CA LEU A 155 6.36 -24.63 -15.82
C LEU A 155 5.86 -24.25 -14.40
N SER A 156 6.60 -24.65 -13.36
CA SER A 156 6.27 -24.48 -11.95
C SER A 156 6.95 -23.27 -11.30
N GLY A 157 7.65 -22.46 -12.07
CA GLY A 157 8.22 -21.21 -11.58
C GLY A 157 8.01 -20.06 -12.55
N VAL A 158 8.12 -18.85 -12.03
CA VAL A 158 7.94 -17.62 -12.77
C VAL A 158 9.04 -16.63 -12.39
N TRP A 159 9.72 -16.08 -13.39
CA TRP A 159 10.79 -15.10 -13.18
C TRP A 159 10.57 -13.88 -14.05
N PHE A 160 10.53 -12.71 -13.43
CA PHE A 160 10.28 -11.44 -14.10
C PHE A 160 11.56 -10.87 -14.74
N LEU A 161 12.04 -11.59 -15.76
CA LEU A 161 13.21 -11.28 -16.57
C LEU A 161 12.90 -11.39 -18.06
N ASP A 162 13.71 -10.75 -18.89
CA ASP A 162 13.61 -10.79 -20.35
C ASP A 162 14.88 -11.40 -20.96
N ASN A 163 14.71 -12.49 -21.70
CA ASN A 163 15.77 -13.20 -22.42
C ASN A 163 15.66 -13.11 -23.96
N SER A 164 14.73 -12.29 -24.48
CA SER A 164 14.43 -12.19 -25.91
C SER A 164 15.60 -11.71 -26.79
N SER A 165 16.59 -11.06 -26.19
CA SER A 165 17.75 -10.48 -26.90
C SER A 165 19.04 -11.31 -26.83
N GLY A 166 18.97 -12.58 -26.42
CA GLY A 166 20.13 -13.47 -26.29
C GLY A 166 20.97 -13.27 -25.02
N GLY A 167 20.52 -12.39 -24.12
CA GLY A 167 21.04 -12.21 -22.77
C GLY A 167 19.91 -11.85 -21.81
N VAL A 168 20.13 -12.02 -20.51
CA VAL A 168 19.12 -11.79 -19.47
C VAL A 168 19.14 -10.33 -19.00
N LYS A 169 17.97 -9.70 -18.99
CA LYS A 169 17.72 -8.32 -18.53
C LYS A 169 16.56 -8.30 -17.53
N PRO A 170 16.39 -7.21 -16.75
CA PRO A 170 15.16 -7.01 -15.97
C PRO A 170 13.93 -7.10 -16.86
N GLY A 171 12.92 -7.86 -16.42
CA GLY A 171 11.66 -8.01 -17.14
C GLY A 171 10.63 -6.95 -16.78
N LEU A 172 10.85 -6.23 -15.68
CA LEU A 172 9.93 -5.22 -15.17
C LEU A 172 10.46 -3.81 -15.40
N ILE A 173 9.59 -2.96 -15.92
CA ILE A 173 9.76 -1.51 -15.96
C ILE A 173 8.70 -0.95 -15.03
N LEU A 174 9.10 -0.47 -13.86
CA LEU A 174 8.20 0.01 -12.82
C LEU A 174 8.69 1.36 -12.29
N PRO A 175 7.78 2.30 -11.99
CA PRO A 175 8.17 3.56 -11.36
C PRO A 175 8.70 3.30 -9.94
N LYS A 176 9.50 4.24 -9.42
CA LYS A 176 9.85 4.22 -8.00
C LYS A 176 8.62 4.53 -7.16
N LEU A 177 8.32 3.67 -6.18
CA LEU A 177 7.24 3.90 -5.22
C LEU A 177 7.63 4.96 -4.18
N SER A 178 6.63 5.67 -3.65
CA SER A 178 6.80 6.51 -2.47
C SER A 178 7.16 5.69 -1.23
N ALA A 179 7.62 6.36 -0.16
CA ALA A 179 7.83 5.71 1.13
C ALA A 179 6.54 5.04 1.63
N GLY A 180 6.67 3.96 2.40
CA GLY A 180 5.54 3.17 2.89
C GLY A 180 4.97 2.16 1.88
N TRP A 181 5.66 1.89 0.76
CA TRP A 181 5.21 0.97 -0.26
C TRP A 181 6.32 0.04 -0.77
N LYS A 182 5.93 -1.17 -1.19
CA LYS A 182 6.77 -2.12 -1.92
C LYS A 182 6.02 -2.70 -3.11
N TYR A 183 6.72 -3.30 -4.07
CA TYR A 183 6.08 -4.18 -5.03
C TYR A 183 6.00 -5.59 -4.48
N GLU A 184 5.01 -6.35 -4.94
CA GLU A 184 4.94 -7.79 -4.75
C GLU A 184 4.45 -8.47 -6.03
N GLY A 185 5.03 -9.62 -6.35
CA GLY A 185 4.56 -10.48 -7.42
C GLY A 185 3.68 -11.60 -6.88
N TRP A 186 2.70 -12.03 -7.67
CA TRP A 186 1.72 -13.04 -7.27
C TRP A 186 1.40 -14.00 -8.41
N ALA A 187 1.22 -15.27 -8.08
CA ALA A 187 0.53 -16.26 -8.90
C ALA A 187 -0.81 -16.63 -8.25
N VAL A 188 -1.92 -16.39 -8.95
CA VAL A 188 -3.28 -16.72 -8.48
C VAL A 188 -3.69 -18.09 -9.01
N ILE A 189 -3.29 -19.12 -8.27
CA ILE A 189 -3.39 -20.54 -8.64
C ILE A 189 -4.71 -21.09 -8.10
N ASN A 190 -5.62 -21.52 -8.98
CA ASN A 190 -6.93 -22.06 -8.57
C ASN A 190 -7.69 -21.17 -7.57
N GLY A 191 -7.54 -19.85 -7.70
CA GLY A 191 -8.14 -18.86 -6.80
C GLY A 191 -7.36 -18.58 -5.51
N VAL A 192 -6.25 -19.27 -5.25
CA VAL A 192 -5.33 -19.01 -4.14
C VAL A 192 -4.20 -18.12 -4.62
N ALA A 193 -4.05 -16.94 -4.03
CA ALA A 193 -2.91 -16.07 -4.29
C ALA A 193 -1.66 -16.59 -3.57
N VAL A 194 -0.58 -16.79 -4.31
CA VAL A 194 0.71 -17.21 -3.79
C VAL A 194 1.76 -16.18 -4.20
N SER A 195 2.42 -15.59 -3.21
CA SER A 195 3.46 -14.59 -3.43
C SER A 195 4.65 -15.18 -4.19
N THR A 196 5.25 -14.39 -5.08
CA THR A 196 6.61 -14.62 -5.58
C THR A 196 7.65 -13.91 -4.73
N GLY A 197 7.22 -12.96 -3.90
CA GLY A 197 8.08 -12.15 -3.07
C GLY A 197 7.95 -10.65 -3.25
N THR A 198 8.40 -9.91 -2.23
CA THR A 198 8.36 -8.44 -2.21
C THR A 198 9.67 -7.83 -2.69
N PHE A 199 9.62 -6.69 -3.37
CA PHE A 199 10.81 -5.99 -3.87
C PHE A 199 10.58 -4.49 -3.99
N THR A 200 11.67 -3.72 -3.99
CA THR A 200 11.65 -2.27 -4.25
C THR A 200 12.39 -1.88 -5.53
N ASP A 201 13.24 -2.77 -6.02
CA ASP A 201 14.05 -2.59 -7.22
C ASP A 201 13.77 -3.74 -8.18
N ALA A 202 13.10 -3.43 -9.28
CA ALA A 202 12.67 -4.42 -10.27
C ALA A 202 13.83 -5.07 -11.06
N SER A 203 15.07 -4.61 -10.83
CA SER A 203 16.30 -5.16 -11.40
C SER A 203 17.09 -6.06 -10.44
N LYS A 204 16.53 -6.36 -9.26
CA LYS A 204 17.13 -7.21 -8.22
C LYS A 204 16.20 -8.33 -7.80
N ALA A 205 16.76 -9.36 -7.18
CA ALA A 205 15.97 -10.40 -6.52
C ALA A 205 15.03 -9.80 -5.46
N ASP A 206 13.90 -10.46 -5.25
CA ASP A 206 13.00 -10.13 -4.14
C ASP A 206 13.64 -10.40 -2.77
N ASP A 207 13.05 -9.77 -1.75
CA ASP A 207 13.55 -9.74 -0.39
C ASP A 207 13.58 -11.14 0.25
N ASN A 208 12.76 -12.08 -0.25
CA ASN A 208 12.62 -13.45 0.23
C ASN A 208 13.33 -14.50 -0.63
N ALA A 209 14.06 -14.15 -1.69
CA ALA A 209 14.73 -15.11 -2.57
C ALA A 209 15.63 -16.12 -1.80
N GLY A 210 16.22 -15.68 -0.68
CA GLY A 210 17.03 -16.53 0.19
C GLY A 210 16.26 -17.36 1.21
N THR A 211 15.01 -17.00 1.51
CA THR A 211 14.23 -17.53 2.64
C THR A 211 12.86 -18.07 2.25
N SER A 212 12.51 -18.04 0.96
CA SER A 212 11.23 -18.54 0.49
C SER A 212 11.01 -19.99 0.91
N PRO A 213 9.80 -20.35 1.38
CA PRO A 213 9.46 -21.74 1.62
C PRO A 213 9.15 -22.51 0.34
N PHE A 214 8.96 -21.86 -0.81
CA PHE A 214 8.46 -22.50 -2.03
C PHE A 214 9.57 -22.98 -2.97
N LYS A 215 10.68 -22.23 -3.03
CA LYS A 215 11.87 -22.57 -3.82
C LYS A 215 12.39 -23.99 -3.56
N GLY A 216 13.06 -24.56 -4.56
CA GLY A 216 13.82 -25.79 -4.42
C GLY A 216 15.11 -25.61 -3.62
N ASP A 217 15.88 -26.69 -3.53
CA ASP A 217 17.09 -26.76 -2.68
C ASP A 217 18.32 -26.09 -3.29
N ALA A 218 18.29 -25.71 -4.58
CA ALA A 218 19.44 -25.18 -5.29
C ALA A 218 19.43 -23.64 -5.35
N GLY A 219 20.42 -23.00 -4.71
CA GLY A 219 20.63 -21.55 -4.85
C GLY A 219 19.41 -20.71 -4.44
N ASN A 220 19.33 -19.49 -4.97
CA ASN A 220 18.22 -18.53 -4.73
C ASN A 220 17.56 -18.08 -6.04
N GLY A 221 17.81 -18.80 -7.14
CA GLY A 221 17.38 -18.41 -8.48
C GLY A 221 18.10 -17.16 -9.03
N PRO A 222 17.58 -16.61 -10.15
CA PRO A 222 18.05 -15.38 -10.77
C PRO A 222 18.10 -14.17 -9.83
N GLY A 223 18.97 -13.21 -10.16
CA GLY A 223 19.03 -11.91 -9.49
C GLY A 223 17.90 -10.95 -9.84
N TYR A 224 16.69 -11.47 -10.10
CA TYR A 224 15.49 -10.72 -10.52
C TYR A 224 14.29 -11.23 -9.72
N PRO A 225 13.19 -10.46 -9.60
CA PRO A 225 12.02 -10.93 -8.86
C PRO A 225 11.46 -12.21 -9.50
N GLY A 226 11.05 -13.17 -8.68
CA GLY A 226 10.50 -14.43 -9.16
C GLY A 226 10.51 -15.53 -8.12
N GLU A 227 9.85 -16.63 -8.43
CA GLU A 227 9.71 -17.75 -7.51
C GLU A 227 9.59 -19.07 -8.25
N ASP A 228 10.12 -20.11 -7.63
CA ASP A 228 9.82 -21.48 -8.00
C ASP A 228 8.84 -22.07 -6.98
N TYR A 229 7.76 -22.65 -7.47
CA TYR A 229 6.80 -23.35 -6.63
C TYR A 229 7.14 -24.84 -6.60
N MET A 230 8.14 -25.23 -5.81
CA MET A 230 8.65 -26.62 -5.78
C MET A 230 8.20 -27.39 -4.54
N GLN A 231 8.04 -26.71 -3.41
CA GLN A 231 7.77 -27.35 -2.12
C GLN A 231 6.89 -26.49 -1.20
N ASN A 232 6.43 -27.09 -0.10
CA ASN A 232 5.60 -26.42 0.92
C ASN A 232 4.38 -25.68 0.36
N ALA A 233 3.71 -26.30 -0.61
CA ALA A 233 2.51 -25.74 -1.22
C ALA A 233 1.47 -25.32 -0.16
N PRO A 234 0.85 -24.14 -0.29
CA PRO A 234 -0.26 -23.73 0.58
C PRO A 234 -1.41 -24.73 0.55
N ALA A 235 -2.25 -24.71 1.58
CA ALA A 235 -3.40 -25.59 1.68
C ALA A 235 -4.30 -25.48 0.42
N GLY A 236 -4.64 -26.63 -0.16
CA GLY A 236 -5.44 -26.70 -1.40
C GLY A 236 -4.62 -26.72 -2.69
N LEU A 237 -3.30 -26.54 -2.63
CA LEU A 237 -2.39 -26.64 -3.77
C LEU A 237 -1.43 -27.83 -3.62
N THR A 238 -0.72 -28.16 -4.69
CA THR A 238 0.36 -29.15 -4.71
C THR A 238 1.44 -28.64 -5.64
N PHE A 239 2.68 -28.68 -5.18
CA PHE A 239 3.88 -28.26 -5.91
C PHE A 239 4.77 -29.49 -6.17
N PRO A 240 5.48 -29.55 -7.32
CA PRO A 240 5.41 -28.60 -8.44
C PRO A 240 4.07 -28.64 -9.19
N LEU A 241 3.75 -27.57 -9.92
CA LEU A 241 2.53 -27.42 -10.71
C LEU A 241 2.78 -26.77 -12.07
N ASP A 242 1.77 -26.79 -12.93
CA ASP A 242 1.79 -26.08 -14.20
C ASP A 242 1.14 -24.69 -14.05
N LEU A 243 1.91 -23.62 -14.22
CA LEU A 243 1.40 -22.24 -14.13
C LEU A 243 0.61 -21.80 -15.37
N ARG A 244 0.52 -22.59 -16.45
CA ARG A 244 -0.28 -22.21 -17.61
C ARG A 244 -1.76 -22.08 -17.26
N GLY A 245 -2.40 -21.00 -17.72
CA GLY A 245 -3.76 -20.62 -17.35
C GLY A 245 -3.89 -19.91 -15.98
N THR A 246 -2.81 -19.83 -15.20
CA THR A 246 -2.76 -19.07 -13.94
C THR A 246 -2.68 -17.58 -14.23
N THR A 247 -3.23 -16.75 -13.33
CA THR A 247 -3.06 -15.29 -13.42
C THR A 247 -1.82 -14.86 -12.64
N LEU A 248 -0.89 -14.16 -13.29
CA LEU A 248 0.22 -13.47 -12.67
C LEU A 248 -0.13 -12.01 -12.46
N VAL A 249 0.26 -11.43 -11.32
CA VAL A 249 -0.04 -10.04 -10.96
C VAL A 249 1.20 -9.40 -10.34
N ILE A 250 1.46 -8.14 -10.66
CA ILE A 250 2.34 -7.27 -9.88
C ILE A 250 1.46 -6.23 -9.18
N THR A 251 1.63 -6.07 -7.88
CA THR A 251 0.95 -5.08 -7.06
C THR A 251 1.91 -4.07 -6.46
N ALA A 252 1.39 -2.87 -6.17
CA ALA A 252 2.02 -1.96 -5.21
C ALA A 252 1.32 -2.16 -3.86
N GLU A 253 2.06 -2.66 -2.89
CA GLU A 253 1.61 -3.09 -1.56
C GLU A 253 1.99 -2.05 -0.50
N PRO A 254 1.09 -1.74 0.46
CA PRO A 254 1.44 -0.93 1.62
C PRO A 254 2.54 -1.64 2.43
N TYR A 255 3.41 -0.89 3.11
CA TYR A 255 4.43 -1.46 3.97
C TYR A 255 4.43 -0.79 5.34
N PRO A 256 4.26 -1.55 6.45
CA PRO A 256 4.09 -3.01 6.52
C PRO A 256 2.75 -3.48 5.89
N ASP A 257 2.79 -4.63 5.22
CA ASP A 257 1.61 -5.34 4.73
C ASP A 257 1.29 -6.53 5.66
N ASN A 258 0.01 -6.82 5.82
CA ASN A 258 -0.51 -7.96 6.55
C ASN A 258 -1.55 -8.76 5.75
N ALA A 259 -1.80 -8.40 4.49
CA ALA A 259 -2.73 -9.11 3.63
C ALA A 259 -2.12 -10.43 3.12
N LEU A 260 -2.97 -11.43 2.89
CA LEU A 260 -2.60 -12.69 2.23
C LEU A 260 -3.02 -12.69 0.75
N THR A 261 -3.51 -11.56 0.26
CA THR A 261 -4.10 -11.40 -1.06
C THR A 261 -3.58 -10.12 -1.71
N PRO A 262 -3.48 -10.05 -3.04
CA PRO A 262 -2.87 -8.91 -3.72
C PRO A 262 -3.70 -7.63 -3.51
N PHE A 263 -3.04 -6.54 -3.07
CA PHE A 263 -3.67 -5.25 -2.82
C PHE A 263 -4.25 -4.61 -4.08
N THR A 264 -5.12 -3.63 -3.91
CA THR A 264 -6.00 -3.06 -4.94
C THR A 264 -5.21 -2.45 -6.11
N LEU A 265 -4.06 -1.83 -5.86
CA LEU A 265 -3.18 -1.27 -6.90
C LEU A 265 -2.42 -2.38 -7.63
N LYS A 266 -2.96 -2.78 -8.78
CA LYS A 266 -2.47 -3.86 -9.64
C LYS A 266 -2.00 -3.28 -10.98
N PRO A 267 -0.78 -2.71 -11.08
CA PRO A 267 -0.31 -2.08 -12.31
C PRO A 267 -0.13 -3.05 -13.49
N LEU A 268 0.18 -4.32 -13.23
CA LEU A 268 0.39 -5.34 -14.26
C LEU A 268 -0.36 -6.62 -13.90
N ALA A 269 -0.99 -7.24 -14.89
CA ALA A 269 -1.58 -8.58 -14.76
C ALA A 269 -1.52 -9.33 -16.08
N HIS A 270 -1.46 -10.66 -16.01
CA HIS A 270 -1.46 -11.49 -17.20
C HIS A 270 -1.95 -12.91 -16.89
N ILE A 271 -2.79 -13.47 -17.75
CA ILE A 271 -3.10 -14.89 -17.72
C ILE A 271 -2.02 -15.62 -18.53
N VAL A 272 -1.29 -16.52 -17.89
CA VAL A 272 -0.25 -17.31 -18.55
C VAL A 272 -0.90 -18.10 -19.71
N PRO A 273 -0.41 -17.97 -20.96
CA PRO A 273 -1.02 -18.66 -22.09
C PRO A 273 -0.99 -20.17 -21.93
N ALA A 274 -2.07 -20.86 -22.30
CA ALA A 274 -2.14 -22.33 -22.29
C ALA A 274 -1.07 -22.99 -23.19
N THR A 275 -0.55 -22.25 -24.17
CA THR A 275 0.50 -22.69 -25.10
C THR A 275 1.88 -22.15 -24.74
N ALA A 276 2.05 -21.54 -23.56
CA ALA A 276 3.35 -21.05 -23.14
C ALA A 276 4.38 -22.18 -23.11
N SER A 277 5.59 -21.85 -23.55
CA SER A 277 6.77 -22.69 -23.39
C SER A 277 7.59 -22.14 -22.23
N ASP A 278 8.31 -23.02 -21.53
CA ASP A 278 9.33 -22.59 -20.59
C ASP A 278 10.44 -21.79 -21.31
N HIS A 279 11.21 -21.04 -20.51
CA HIS A 279 12.36 -20.25 -20.94
C HIS A 279 12.10 -19.27 -22.09
N THR A 280 10.84 -18.93 -22.35
CA THR A 280 10.44 -18.02 -23.43
C THR A 280 9.84 -16.77 -22.83
N ALA A 281 10.35 -15.60 -23.22
CA ALA A 281 9.84 -14.31 -22.76
C ALA A 281 8.35 -14.13 -23.15
N ILE A 282 7.52 -13.84 -22.15
CA ILE A 282 6.10 -13.56 -22.28
C ILE A 282 5.83 -12.17 -21.72
N LYS A 283 5.21 -11.32 -22.53
CA LYS A 283 4.82 -9.97 -22.11
C LYS A 283 3.56 -10.01 -21.26
N MET A 284 3.55 -9.23 -20.19
CA MET A 284 2.36 -8.94 -19.41
C MET A 284 1.54 -7.82 -20.07
N GLY A 285 0.27 -7.75 -19.71
CA GLY A 285 -0.59 -6.62 -20.02
C GLY A 285 -0.71 -5.64 -18.86
N ASP A 286 -1.42 -4.55 -19.10
CA ASP A 286 -1.86 -3.64 -18.05
C ASP A 286 -2.72 -4.40 -17.04
N GLY A 287 -2.47 -4.13 -15.76
CA GLY A 287 -3.30 -4.67 -14.70
C GLY A 287 -4.63 -3.91 -14.55
N PRO A 288 -5.59 -4.48 -13.83
CA PRO A 288 -6.96 -3.97 -13.78
C PRO A 288 -7.10 -2.62 -13.06
N VAL A 289 -6.13 -2.23 -12.23
CA VAL A 289 -6.19 -1.01 -11.41
C VAL A 289 -4.82 -0.36 -11.35
N GLN A 290 -4.56 0.56 -12.28
CA GLN A 290 -3.35 1.39 -12.31
C GLN A 290 -3.50 2.72 -11.54
N GLN A 291 -4.72 3.09 -11.17
CA GLN A 291 -4.97 4.33 -10.44
C GLN A 291 -6.28 4.22 -9.65
N LEU A 292 -6.25 4.70 -8.42
CA LEU A 292 -7.44 4.97 -7.62
C LEU A 292 -7.82 6.44 -7.75
N THR A 293 -9.10 6.76 -7.66
CA THR A 293 -9.58 8.14 -7.74
C THR A 293 -10.69 8.42 -6.74
N GLY A 294 -10.96 9.70 -6.52
CA GLY A 294 -12.07 10.15 -5.69
C GLY A 294 -12.25 11.66 -5.76
N MET A 295 -13.28 12.12 -5.06
CA MET A 295 -13.59 13.54 -4.92
C MET A 295 -13.81 13.89 -3.45
N VAL A 296 -13.26 15.03 -3.06
CA VAL A 296 -13.42 15.60 -1.72
C VAL A 296 -14.00 16.99 -1.86
N THR A 297 -15.00 17.34 -1.05
CA THR A 297 -15.72 18.62 -1.11
C THR A 297 -15.90 19.22 0.28
N ARG A 298 -15.60 20.51 0.42
CA ARG A 298 -15.85 21.33 1.60
C ARG A 298 -17.26 21.91 1.53
N ARG A 299 -18.02 21.83 2.62
CA ARG A 299 -19.41 22.28 2.73
C ARG A 299 -19.63 23.15 3.95
#